data_AF-A0A520NWZ6-F1
#
_entry.id   AF-A0A520NWZ6-F1
#
_cell.length_a   1.000
_cell.length_b   1.000
_cell.length_c   1.000
_cell.angle_alpha   90.00
_cell.angle_beta   90.00
_cell.angle_gamma   90.00
#
_symmetry.space_group_name_H-M   'P 1'
#
loop_
_entity.id
_entity.type
_entity.pdbx_description
1 polymer ?
#
loop_
_entity_poly.entity_id
_entity_poly.type
_entity_poly.pdbx_seq_one_letter_code
_entity_poly.pdbx_strand_id
1 'polypeptide(L)' 'MLRDYSDIALRQNWQVQRFSWSNTAMYHIFPESNSFIRRMQDAQLEYLVSDETAQILYAQNHTGLPFAHKPEF' A
#
# COMPACT_ATOMS: atom_id res chain seq x y z
N MET A 1 -24.67 13.18 0.33
CA MET A 1 -24.83 14.20 -0.74
C MET A 1 -23.67 14.09 -1.71
N LEU A 2 -23.84 14.47 -2.99
CA LEU A 2 -22.72 14.51 -3.95
C LEU A 2 -21.58 15.46 -3.53
N ARG A 3 -21.87 16.47 -2.69
CA ARG A 3 -20.89 17.47 -2.24
C ARG A 3 -19.70 16.85 -1.50
N ASP A 4 -19.93 15.82 -0.70
CA ASP A 4 -18.88 15.18 0.12
C ASP A 4 -18.24 13.97 -0.60
N TYR A 5 -18.71 13.64 -1.80
CA TYR A 5 -18.27 12.45 -2.53
C TYR A 5 -16.75 12.45 -2.73
N SER A 6 -16.20 13.55 -3.25
CA SER A 6 -14.78 13.67 -3.55
C SER A 6 -13.94 13.49 -2.29
N ASP A 7 -14.33 14.12 -1.18
CA ASP A 7 -13.61 14.01 0.09
C ASP A 7 -13.61 12.58 0.64
N ILE A 8 -14.76 11.90 0.57
CA ILE A 8 -14.89 10.51 1.01
C ILE A 8 -14.05 9.58 0.12
N ALA A 9 -14.16 9.74 -1.21
CA ALA A 9 -13.46 8.90 -2.18
C ALA A 9 -11.94 9.12 -2.14
N LEU A 10 -11.48 10.36 -2.02
CA LEU A 10 -10.04 10.69 -2.00
C LEU A 10 -9.34 10.12 -0.76
N ARG A 11 -10.01 10.09 0.41
CA ARG A 11 -9.43 9.46 1.61
C ARG A 11 -9.05 8.00 1.37
N GLN A 12 -9.94 7.23 0.74
CA GLN A 12 -9.68 5.83 0.40
C GLN A 12 -8.64 5.72 -0.73
N ASN A 13 -8.79 6.51 -1.80
CA ASN A 13 -7.90 6.47 -2.95
C ASN A 13 -6.45 6.74 -2.55
N TRP A 14 -6.19 7.71 -1.68
CA TRP A 14 -4.81 7.97 -1.24
C TRP A 14 -4.20 6.79 -0.48
N GLN A 15 -4.98 6.03 0.30
CA GLN A 15 -4.47 4.82 0.96
C GLN A 15 -4.15 3.71 -0.03
N VAL A 16 -5.04 3.50 -1.01
CA VAL A 16 -4.82 2.51 -2.09
C VAL A 16 -3.59 2.89 -2.92
N GLN A 17 -3.48 4.15 -3.33
CA GLN A 17 -2.35 4.65 -4.12
C GLN A 17 -1.03 4.54 -3.35
N ARG A 18 -1.03 4.87 -2.05
CA ARG A 18 0.15 4.68 -1.18
C ARG A 18 0.61 3.23 -1.19
N PHE A 19 -0.32 2.29 -1.01
CA PHE A 19 0.01 0.86 -1.00
C PHE A 19 0.53 0.37 -2.35
N SER A 20 -0.17 0.71 -3.45
CA SER A 20 0.28 0.36 -4.80
C SER A 20 1.65 0.93 -5.13
N TRP A 21 1.88 2.21 -4.81
CA TRP A 21 3.16 2.87 -5.03
C TRP A 21 4.30 2.23 -4.22
N SER A 22 4.05 1.91 -2.94
CA SER A 22 5.01 1.19 -2.11
C SER A 22 5.37 -0.18 -2.69
N ASN A 23 4.39 -0.93 -3.22
CA ASN A 23 4.66 -2.23 -3.85
C ASN A 23 5.46 -2.08 -5.14
N THR A 24 5.16 -1.07 -5.97
CA THR A 24 5.98 -0.79 -7.15
C THR A 24 7.43 -0.52 -6.76
N ALA A 25 7.65 0.34 -5.75
CA ALA A 25 8.97 0.67 -5.25
C ALA A 25 9.70 -0.54 -4.62
N MET A 26 8.99 -1.45 -3.97
CA MET A 26 9.57 -2.61 -3.29
C MET A 26 9.93 -3.75 -4.24
N TYR A 27 9.10 -4.01 -5.27
CA TYR A 27 9.26 -5.18 -6.13
C TYR A 27 10.00 -4.93 -7.43
N HIS A 28 10.02 -3.69 -7.93
CA HIS A 28 10.64 -3.39 -9.22
C HIS A 28 12.08 -2.92 -9.07
N ILE A 29 12.92 -3.34 -10.01
CA ILE A 29 14.27 -2.82 -10.16
C ILE A 29 14.22 -1.73 -11.22
N PHE A 30 14.49 -0.49 -10.82
CA PHE A 30 14.55 0.65 -11.72
C PHE A 30 15.96 0.82 -12.28
N PRO A 31 16.12 1.27 -13.54
CA PRO A 31 17.44 1.51 -14.14
C PRO A 31 18.31 2.50 -13.33
N GLU A 32 17.67 3.43 -12.63
CA GLU A 32 18.33 4.49 -11.84
C GLU A 32 18.65 4.06 -10.40
N SER A 33 18.26 2.84 -9.98
CA SER A 33 18.47 2.36 -8.61
C SER A 33 19.95 2.19 -8.30
N ASN A 34 20.42 2.85 -7.26
CA ASN A 34 21.77 2.66 -6.72
C ASN A 34 21.82 1.50 -5.69
N SER A 35 23.03 1.17 -5.23
CA SER A 35 23.26 0.08 -4.27
C SER A 35 22.54 0.26 -2.92
N PHE A 36 22.33 1.51 -2.48
CA PHE A 36 21.60 1.80 -1.26
C PHE A 36 20.11 1.48 -1.42
N ILE A 37 19.48 1.94 -2.52
CA ILE A 37 18.06 1.66 -2.79
C ILE A 37 17.82 0.15 -2.84
N ARG A 38 18.71 -0.60 -3.49
CA ARG A 38 18.59 -2.06 -3.54
C ARG A 38 18.65 -2.71 -2.15
N ARG A 39 19.56 -2.28 -1.30
CA ARG A 39 19.65 -2.78 0.09
C ARG A 39 18.40 -2.44 0.90
N MET A 40 17.79 -1.28 0.68
CA MET A 40 16.54 -0.92 1.36
C MET A 40 15.36 -1.77 0.89
N GLN A 41 15.28 -2.09 -0.41
CA GLN A 41 14.28 -3.03 -0.94
C GLN A 41 14.43 -4.41 -0.30
N ASP A 42 15.66 -4.94 -0.27
CA ASP A 42 15.94 -6.26 0.31
C ASP A 42 15.58 -6.28 1.81
N ALA A 43 15.98 -5.26 2.57
CA ALA A 43 15.65 -5.16 4.00
C ALA A 43 14.13 -5.04 4.26
N GLN A 44 13.40 -4.34 3.39
CA GLN A 44 11.95 -4.21 3.51
C GLN A 44 11.23 -5.52 3.20
N LEU A 45 11.71 -6.26 2.19
CA LEU A 45 11.20 -7.59 1.87
C LEU A 45 11.49 -8.58 2.99
N GLU A 46 12.72 -8.57 3.53
CA GLU A 46 13.11 -9.41 4.65
C GLU A 46 12.23 -9.15 5.89
N TYR A 47 12.03 -7.88 6.24
CA TYR A 47 11.12 -7.51 7.32
C TYR A 47 9.70 -8.01 7.08
N LEU A 48 9.16 -7.82 5.86
CA LEU A 48 7.82 -8.29 5.51
C LEU A 48 7.67 -9.80 5.65
N VAL A 49 8.66 -10.60 5.26
CA VAL A 49 8.54 -12.07 5.31
C VAL A 49 8.88 -12.66 6.68
N SER A 50 9.53 -11.90 7.57
CA SER A 50 9.98 -12.38 8.88
C SER A 50 9.14 -11.90 10.05
N ASP A 51 8.34 -10.84 9.90
CA ASP A 51 7.56 -10.24 10.98
C ASP A 51 6.04 -10.41 10.75
N GLU A 52 5.36 -11.10 11.66
CA GLU A 52 3.92 -11.38 11.57
C GLU A 52 3.06 -10.10 11.57
N THR A 53 3.47 -9.07 12.32
CA THR A 53 2.74 -7.80 12.35
C THR A 53 2.82 -7.10 11.00
N ALA A 54 4.00 -7.09 10.37
CA ALA A 54 4.18 -6.59 9.01
C ALA A 54 3.33 -7.36 8.00
N GLN A 55 3.25 -8.69 8.11
CA GLN A 55 2.42 -9.54 7.25
C GLN A 55 0.92 -9.23 7.39
N ILE A 56 0.43 -9.08 8.62
CA ILE A 56 -0.97 -8.73 8.90
C ILE A 56 -1.32 -7.37 8.29
N LEU A 57 -0.47 -6.36 8.52
CA LEU A 57 -0.68 -5.02 7.97
C LEU A 57 -0.63 -5.04 6.44
N TYR A 58 0.29 -5.78 5.84
CA TYR A 58 0.36 -5.95 4.39
C TYR A 58 -0.91 -6.62 3.85
N ALA A 59 -1.35 -7.72 4.48
CA ALA A 59 -2.54 -8.46 4.08
C ALA A 59 -3.81 -7.59 4.13
N GLN A 60 -3.99 -6.79 5.19
CA GLN A 60 -5.12 -5.85 5.30
C GLN A 60 -5.17 -4.84 4.16
N ASN A 61 -4.01 -4.34 3.72
CA ASN A 61 -3.95 -3.41 2.59
C ASN A 61 -4.13 -4.15 1.25
N HIS A 62 -3.61 -5.37 1.14
CA HIS A 62 -3.66 -6.17 -0.09
C HIS A 62 -5.05 -6.76 -0.38
N THR A 63 -5.81 -7.12 0.65
CA THR A 63 -7.20 -7.59 0.50
C THR A 63 -8.21 -6.46 0.38
N GLY A 64 -7.77 -5.22 0.62
CA GLY A 64 -8.57 -4.01 0.51
C GLY A 64 -9.05 -3.48 1.86
N LEU A 65 -8.96 -2.16 2.00
CA LEU A 65 -9.43 -1.47 3.20
C LEU A 65 -10.96 -1.38 3.22
N PRO A 66 -11.59 -1.39 4.41
CA PRO A 66 -13.05 -1.25 4.54
C PRO A 66 -13.58 0.02 3.86
N PHE A 67 -14.73 -0.07 3.20
CA PHE A 67 -15.41 1.10 2.67
C PHE A 67 -15.98 1.96 3.79
N ALA A 68 -15.77 3.29 3.69
CA ALA A 68 -16.37 4.27 4.60
C ALA A 68 -17.91 4.21 4.62
N HIS A 69 -18.51 3.83 3.49
CA HIS A 69 -19.93 3.50 3.40
C HIS A 69 -20.03 2.15 2.70
N LYS A 70 -20.56 1.14 3.39
CA LYS A 70 -20.92 -0.12 2.74
C LYS A 70 -22.17 0.16 1.90
N PRO A 71 -22.14 -0.05 0.57
CA PRO A 71 -23.37 0.01 -0.20
C PRO A 71 -24.33 -1.06 0.35
N GLU A 72 -25.52 -0.64 0.76
CA GLU A 72 -26.63 -1.57 1.01
C GLU A 72 -27.06 -2.11 -0.36
N PHE A 73 -26.83 -3.40 -0.59
CA PHE A 73 -27.38 -4.15 -1.70
C PHE A 73 -28.55 -4.99 -1.20
#